data_AF-A0A2E7M882-F1
#
_entry.id   AF-A0A2E7M882-F1
#
_cell.length_a   1.000
_cell.length_b   1.000
_cell.length_c   1.000
_cell.angle_alpha   90.00
_cell.angle_beta   90.00
_cell.angle_gamma   90.00
#
_symmetry.space_group_name_H-M   'P 1'
#
loop_
_entity.id
_entity.type
_entity.pdbx_description
1 polymer ?
#
loop_
_entity_poly.entity_id
_entity_poly.type
_entity_poly.pdbx_seq_one_letter_code
_entity_poly.pdbx_strand_id
1 'polypeptide(L)'
;MHSPRLIVLFTTALLAVSMSTALAVPTRLAQQGRLLDTAGTPLSGTHTLRFTLFSAETAGDELWTVERSVDFDNGYYALILGELVPVDDLIFAGGAVWLEIQVDGSPLSPRQEIVSVPLALRAASAEHLDGGIVDAAEVHVGDTLVIDSSGFWVGPPPTVSWGDIVGVPNDLSDGDADSLASLSCTDGQALQWNHATSSWACHTPGYFPDSDGDGVVDSVDCEPANNQISQLQPELCDSIDNNCNGLVDESTAVDAATWYGDGDGDGGAGPLIVRIACNQPDGFYSEATDCDDSDPDSFDGASELCDGADNDCNGLADFTTTEGDGGGETDLDGDGALDCEDCNDSDPAILPNASNEICD
;
A
#
# COMPACT_ATOMS: atom_id res chain seq x y z
N MET A 1 32.22 12.07 -69.63
CA MET A 1 31.59 10.94 -68.92
C MET A 1 31.88 11.12 -67.44
N HIS A 2 31.05 11.87 -66.72
CA HIS A 2 31.14 12.05 -65.26
C HIS A 2 29.94 11.31 -64.66
N SER A 3 30.21 10.23 -63.94
CA SER A 3 29.20 9.38 -63.31
C SER A 3 28.82 9.97 -61.94
N PRO A 4 27.54 10.18 -61.60
CA PRO A 4 27.17 10.67 -60.29
C PRO A 4 27.19 9.50 -59.29
N ARG A 5 27.89 9.69 -58.16
CA ARG A 5 27.91 8.74 -57.04
C ARG A 5 26.66 8.94 -56.19
N LEU A 6 25.83 7.90 -56.12
CA LEU A 6 24.66 7.81 -55.26
C LEU A 6 25.12 7.56 -53.81
N ILE A 7 24.92 8.54 -52.92
CA ILE A 7 25.15 8.38 -51.48
C ILE A 7 23.85 7.88 -50.86
N VAL A 8 23.85 6.63 -50.41
CA VAL A 8 22.76 6.03 -49.62
C VAL A 8 23.02 6.37 -48.15
N LEU A 9 22.27 7.30 -47.58
CA LEU A 9 22.23 7.53 -46.14
C LEU A 9 21.40 6.42 -45.49
N PHE A 10 22.05 5.54 -44.72
CA PHE A 10 21.38 4.66 -43.76
C PHE A 10 21.09 5.46 -42.49
N THR A 11 19.84 5.85 -42.30
CA THR A 11 19.34 6.33 -41.00
C THR A 11 18.97 5.11 -40.16
N THR A 12 19.84 4.72 -39.23
CA THR A 12 19.51 3.77 -38.17
C THR A 12 18.52 4.42 -37.21
N ALA A 13 17.27 3.97 -37.24
CA ALA A 13 16.27 4.31 -36.21
C ALA A 13 16.70 3.67 -34.89
N LEU A 14 17.10 4.50 -33.92
CA LEU A 14 17.40 4.08 -32.56
C LEU A 14 16.06 3.81 -31.86
N LEU A 15 15.70 2.54 -31.74
CA LEU A 15 14.53 2.08 -31.00
C LEU A 15 14.82 2.31 -29.50
N ALA A 16 14.25 3.36 -28.91
CA ALA A 16 14.30 3.59 -27.48
C ALA A 16 13.41 2.54 -26.81
N VAL A 17 14.01 1.46 -26.32
CA VAL A 17 13.35 0.54 -25.40
C VAL A 17 13.18 1.29 -24.09
N SER A 18 11.96 1.72 -23.80
CA SER A 18 11.57 2.17 -22.47
C SER A 18 11.60 0.95 -21.54
N MET A 19 12.75 0.69 -20.92
CA MET A 19 12.81 -0.20 -19.77
C MET A 19 12.10 0.51 -18.63
N SER A 20 10.89 0.05 -18.30
CA SER A 20 10.26 0.37 -17.03
C SER A 20 11.16 -0.22 -15.95
N THR A 21 12.00 0.60 -15.33
CA THR A 21 12.63 0.22 -14.08
C THR A 21 11.53 0.20 -13.04
N ALA A 22 11.15 -0.99 -12.57
CA ALA A 22 10.44 -1.09 -11.30
C ALA A 22 11.33 -0.41 -10.26
N LEU A 23 10.90 0.75 -9.76
CA LEU A 23 11.57 1.41 -8.65
C LEU A 23 11.30 0.51 -7.44
N ALA A 24 12.32 -0.27 -7.04
CA ALA A 24 12.28 -0.98 -5.77
C ALA A 24 11.97 0.05 -4.67
N VAL A 25 11.02 -0.26 -3.80
CA VAL A 25 10.72 0.58 -2.63
C VAL A 25 12.02 0.67 -1.82
N PRO A 26 12.61 1.87 -1.62
CA PRO A 26 13.87 1.97 -0.90
C PRO A 26 13.71 1.48 0.54
N THR A 27 14.61 0.63 1.00
CA THR A 27 14.63 0.16 2.38
C THR A 27 14.91 1.34 3.31
N ARG A 28 13.94 1.67 4.16
CA ARG A 28 14.00 2.77 5.13
C ARG A 28 14.13 2.20 6.54
N LEU A 29 14.99 2.80 7.37
CA LEU A 29 15.20 2.37 8.75
C LEU A 29 14.89 3.54 9.69
N ALA A 30 13.91 3.38 10.57
CA ALA A 30 13.68 4.32 11.64
C ALA A 30 14.82 4.24 12.66
N GLN A 31 15.39 5.38 13.02
CA GLN A 31 16.46 5.49 14.01
C GLN A 31 16.09 6.60 14.99
N GLN A 32 16.12 6.26 16.28
CA GLN A 32 15.90 7.21 17.36
C GLN A 32 16.82 6.89 18.53
N GLY A 33 17.07 7.88 19.39
CA GLY A 33 17.84 7.66 20.60
C GLY A 33 17.88 8.87 21.50
N ARG A 34 18.49 8.68 22.67
CA ARG A 34 18.84 9.78 23.57
C ARG A 34 20.34 9.75 23.85
N LEU A 35 21.04 10.82 23.54
CA LEU A 35 22.48 10.95 23.74
C LEU A 35 22.79 11.95 24.85
N LEU A 36 23.72 11.56 25.72
CA LEU A 36 24.23 12.37 26.80
C LEU A 36 25.74 12.53 26.64
N ASP A 37 26.27 13.65 27.13
CA ASP A 37 27.70 13.85 27.23
C ASP A 37 28.34 12.99 28.32
N THR A 38 29.66 13.09 28.47
CA THR A 38 30.41 12.34 29.49
C THR A 38 30.09 12.73 30.94
N ALA A 39 29.45 13.88 31.16
CA ALA A 39 28.96 14.34 32.46
C ALA A 39 27.52 13.88 32.75
N GLY A 40 26.86 13.23 31.78
CA GLY A 40 25.45 12.83 31.87
C GLY A 40 24.47 13.96 31.56
N THR A 41 24.93 15.04 30.93
CA THR A 41 24.08 16.13 30.46
C THR A 41 23.53 15.74 29.08
N PRO A 42 22.22 15.87 28.84
CA PRO A 42 21.66 15.62 27.50
C PRO A 42 22.26 16.57 26.47
N LEU A 43 22.59 16.05 25.28
CA LEU A 43 23.04 16.89 24.17
C LEU A 43 21.89 17.79 23.68
N SER A 44 22.21 18.98 23.16
CA SER A 44 21.21 19.97 22.73
C SER A 44 21.70 20.78 21.54
N GLY A 45 20.80 21.15 20.63
CA GLY A 45 21.13 21.90 19.43
C GLY A 45 21.65 21.01 18.30
N THR A 46 22.20 21.62 17.26
CA THR A 46 22.59 20.91 16.05
C THR A 46 23.91 20.17 16.21
N HIS A 47 23.90 18.86 15.97
CA HIS A 47 25.08 18.01 15.93
C HIS A 47 25.18 17.24 14.61
N THR A 48 26.40 16.87 14.22
CA THR A 48 26.60 16.02 13.05
C THR A 48 26.64 14.56 13.48
N LEU A 49 25.70 13.78 12.98
CA LEU A 49 25.65 12.33 13.16
C LEU A 49 26.10 11.62 11.89
N ARG A 50 27.05 10.68 12.02
CA ARG A 50 27.37 9.71 10.98
C ARG A 50 26.85 8.34 11.39
N PHE A 51 26.07 7.72 10.52
CA PHE A 51 25.57 6.36 10.67
C PHE A 51 26.32 5.46 9.70
N THR A 52 26.85 4.35 10.21
CA THR A 52 27.56 3.38 9.38
C THR A 52 27.10 1.97 9.72
N LEU A 53 26.71 1.19 8.71
CA LEU A 53 26.40 -0.22 8.84
C LEU A 53 27.66 -1.06 8.58
N PHE A 54 27.92 -2.02 9.46
CA PHE A 54 29.07 -2.91 9.41
C PHE A 54 28.65 -4.38 9.44
N SER A 55 29.49 -5.25 8.86
CA SER A 55 29.30 -6.70 8.89
C SER A 55 29.66 -7.39 10.22
N ALA A 56 30.17 -6.64 11.21
CA ALA A 56 30.53 -7.17 12.53
C ALA A 56 30.48 -6.12 13.65
N GLU A 57 30.28 -6.58 14.89
CA GLU A 57 30.20 -5.73 16.10
C GLU A 57 31.50 -4.96 16.35
N THR A 58 32.65 -5.62 16.14
CA THR A 58 33.98 -5.03 16.19
C THR A 58 34.73 -5.35 14.90
N ALA A 59 35.41 -4.37 14.30
CA ALA A 59 35.99 -4.46 12.95
C ALA A 59 34.90 -4.66 11.87
N GLY A 60 35.07 -5.57 10.91
CA GLY A 60 34.12 -5.78 9.82
C GLY A 60 34.24 -4.74 8.69
N ASP A 61 33.60 -5.06 7.57
CA ASP A 61 33.54 -4.21 6.39
C ASP A 61 32.44 -3.15 6.54
N GLU A 62 32.70 -1.95 6.07
CA GLU A 62 31.68 -0.90 5.92
C GLU A 62 30.74 -1.28 4.77
N LEU A 63 29.47 -1.49 5.08
CA LEU A 63 28.45 -1.89 4.12
C LEU A 63 27.69 -0.68 3.57
N TRP A 64 27.51 0.35 4.38
CA TRP A 64 26.78 1.57 4.03
C TRP A 64 27.09 2.69 5.03
N THR A 65 27.06 3.94 4.58
CA THR A 65 27.23 5.11 5.45
C THR A 65 26.40 6.32 4.99
N VAL A 66 25.97 7.13 5.95
CA VAL A 66 25.36 8.44 5.70
C VAL A 66 25.72 9.42 6.83
N GLU A 67 25.84 10.70 6.48
CA GLU A 67 25.93 11.79 7.46
C GLU A 67 24.65 12.62 7.48
N ARG A 68 24.25 13.07 8.67
CA ARG A 68 23.08 13.89 8.92
C ARG A 68 23.44 14.99 9.92
N SER A 69 23.00 16.21 9.62
CA SER A 69 22.91 17.27 10.61
C SER A 69 21.58 17.09 11.34
N VAL A 70 21.61 16.94 12.67
CA VAL A 70 20.44 16.58 13.48
C VAL A 70 20.37 17.52 14.68
N ASP A 71 19.20 18.11 14.89
CA ASP A 71 18.90 18.91 16.07
C ASP A 71 18.47 18.01 17.22
N PHE A 72 19.11 18.19 18.36
CA PHE A 72 18.82 17.47 19.58
C PHE A 72 17.93 18.29 20.49
N ASP A 73 16.85 17.69 20.96
CA ASP A 73 15.99 18.23 22.01
C ASP A 73 16.11 17.39 23.28
N ASN A 74 16.69 17.96 24.34
CA ASN A 74 16.94 17.27 25.61
C ASN A 74 17.62 15.89 25.45
N GLY A 75 18.57 15.83 24.51
CA GLY A 75 19.33 14.64 24.13
C GLY A 75 18.61 13.71 23.16
N TYR A 76 17.32 13.92 22.87
CA TYR A 76 16.54 13.08 21.98
C TYR A 76 16.72 13.48 20.52
N TYR A 77 16.64 12.48 19.66
CA TYR A 77 16.56 12.64 18.21
C TYR A 77 15.79 11.47 17.58
N ALA A 78 15.16 11.72 16.45
CA ALA A 78 14.47 10.71 15.64
C ALA A 78 14.61 11.08 14.16
N LEU A 79 14.91 10.10 13.31
CA LEU A 79 15.06 10.27 11.87
C LEU A 79 14.87 8.95 11.12
N ILE A 80 14.71 9.06 9.79
CA ILE A 80 14.64 7.91 8.89
C ILE A 80 15.94 7.85 8.06
N LEU A 81 16.63 6.71 8.13
CA LEU A 81 17.76 6.38 7.28
C LEU A 81 17.28 5.75 5.96
N GLY A 82 18.04 5.91 4.88
CA GLY A 82 17.69 5.42 3.55
C GLY A 82 17.08 6.46 2.61
N GLU A 83 16.78 7.68 3.08
CA GLU A 83 16.21 8.74 2.24
C GLU A 83 17.24 9.44 1.36
N LEU A 84 18.38 9.82 1.95
CA LEU A 84 19.44 10.56 1.27
C LEU A 84 20.40 9.63 0.52
N VAL A 85 20.73 8.51 1.15
CA VAL A 85 21.53 7.42 0.56
C VAL A 85 20.70 6.16 0.75
N PRO A 86 20.11 5.58 -0.31
CA PRO A 86 19.31 4.36 -0.20
C PRO A 86 20.09 3.24 0.49
N VAL A 87 19.42 2.48 1.34
CA VAL A 87 19.97 1.25 1.92
C VAL A 87 19.58 0.10 1.00
N ASP A 88 20.58 -0.61 0.48
CA ASP A 88 20.36 -1.81 -0.33
C ASP A 88 19.87 -2.96 0.57
N ASP A 89 18.79 -3.63 0.18
CA ASP A 89 18.22 -4.74 0.94
C ASP A 89 19.17 -5.95 1.00
N LEU A 90 20.06 -6.10 0.00
CA LEU A 90 21.09 -7.16 -0.03
C LEU A 90 22.07 -7.09 1.16
N ILE A 91 22.21 -5.93 1.81
CA ILE A 91 23.04 -5.77 3.02
C ILE A 91 22.57 -6.71 4.13
N PHE A 92 21.25 -6.94 4.22
CA PHE A 92 20.65 -7.77 5.27
C PHE A 92 20.59 -9.26 4.90
N ALA A 93 20.84 -9.62 3.64
CA ALA A 93 20.88 -11.01 3.20
C ALA A 93 22.14 -11.76 3.70
N GLY A 94 23.21 -11.03 4.03
CA GLY A 94 24.52 -11.57 4.40
C GLY A 94 24.69 -12.00 5.86
N GLY A 95 23.68 -11.81 6.73
CA GLY A 95 23.72 -12.12 8.15
C GLY A 95 23.57 -10.89 9.05
N ALA A 96 24.09 -10.95 10.27
CA ALA A 96 23.94 -9.87 11.25
C ALA A 96 24.65 -8.58 10.80
N VAL A 97 23.97 -7.45 10.98
CA VAL A 97 24.45 -6.11 10.61
C VAL A 97 24.51 -5.23 11.86
N TRP A 98 25.56 -4.41 11.96
CA TRP A 98 25.84 -3.59 13.14
C TRP A 98 25.88 -2.11 12.80
N LEU A 99 25.11 -1.30 13.52
CA LEU A 99 25.07 0.15 13.39
C LEU A 99 26.10 0.81 14.32
N GLU A 100 27.02 1.56 13.73
CA GLU A 100 27.86 2.53 14.41
C GLU A 100 27.26 3.93 14.26
N ILE A 101 27.24 4.69 15.36
CA ILE A 101 26.81 6.08 15.38
C ILE A 101 28.02 6.91 15.80
N GLN A 102 28.41 7.89 15.00
CA GLN A 102 29.44 8.86 15.37
C GLN A 102 28.78 10.23 15.59
N VAL A 103 29.12 10.88 16.70
CA VAL A 103 28.64 12.22 17.05
C VAL A 103 29.83 13.18 16.95
N ASP A 104 29.74 14.16 16.07
CA ASP A 104 30.80 15.15 15.82
C ASP A 104 32.19 14.50 15.63
N GLY A 105 32.22 13.37 14.91
CA GLY A 105 33.41 12.60 14.60
C GLY A 105 33.88 11.62 15.69
N SER A 106 33.17 11.51 16.82
CA SER A 106 33.47 10.55 17.88
C SER A 106 32.53 9.34 17.81
N PRO A 107 33.04 8.11 17.58
CA PRO A 107 32.21 6.91 17.52
C PRO A 107 31.67 6.53 18.90
N LEU A 108 30.39 6.19 18.95
CA LEU A 108 29.76 5.56 20.10
C LEU A 108 30.04 4.05 20.07
N SER A 109 30.31 3.49 21.25
CA SER A 109 30.54 2.05 21.43
C SER A 109 29.67 1.51 22.58
N PRO A 110 29.26 0.23 22.53
CA PRO A 110 29.42 -0.71 21.41
C PRO A 110 28.52 -0.35 20.22
N ARG A 111 28.78 -0.98 19.05
CA ARG A 111 27.85 -0.92 17.92
C ARG A 111 26.54 -1.62 18.29
N GLN A 112 25.45 -1.19 17.69
CA GLN A 112 24.12 -1.75 17.95
C GLN A 112 23.77 -2.75 16.86
N GLU A 113 23.35 -3.97 17.23
CA GLU A 113 22.87 -4.93 16.25
C GLU A 113 21.55 -4.43 15.63
N ILE A 114 21.43 -4.50 14.31
CA ILE A 114 20.14 -4.30 13.65
C ILE A 114 19.31 -5.56 13.86
N VAL A 115 18.24 -5.44 14.64
CA VAL A 115 17.32 -6.53 14.95
C VAL A 115 15.98 -6.32 14.23
N SER A 116 15.30 -7.41 13.90
CA SER A 116 13.97 -7.36 13.31
C SER A 116 12.95 -6.80 14.30
N VAL A 117 12.05 -5.94 13.81
CA VAL A 117 10.85 -5.55 14.57
C VAL A 117 9.88 -6.73 14.68
N PRO A 118 9.07 -6.84 15.75
CA PRO A 118 8.23 -8.02 16.00
C PRO A 118 7.31 -8.40 14.83
N LEU A 119 6.80 -7.41 14.08
CA LEU A 119 5.95 -7.66 12.92
C LEU A 119 6.76 -8.17 11.71
N ALA A 120 8.02 -7.76 11.55
CA ALA A 120 8.90 -8.23 10.47
C ALA A 120 9.29 -9.72 10.65
N LEU A 121 9.28 -10.24 11.89
CA LEU A 121 9.52 -11.67 12.15
C LEU A 121 8.43 -12.57 11.54
N ARG A 122 7.21 -12.05 11.31
CA ARG A 122 6.14 -12.78 10.62
C ARG A 122 6.43 -12.95 9.12
N ALA A 123 7.22 -12.07 8.51
CA ALA A 123 7.55 -12.16 7.09
C ALA A 123 8.50 -13.33 6.76
N ALA A 124 9.20 -13.89 7.75
CA ALA A 124 10.07 -15.05 7.55
C ALA A 124 9.31 -16.34 7.22
N SER A 125 7.99 -16.38 7.46
CA SER A 125 7.13 -17.51 7.15
C SER A 125 5.77 -16.98 6.66
N ALA A 126 5.55 -17.02 5.35
CA ALA A 126 4.21 -16.80 4.80
C ALA A 126 3.37 -18.06 5.05
N GLU A 127 2.42 -17.99 5.99
CA GLU A 127 1.50 -19.10 6.30
C GLU A 127 0.39 -19.25 5.25
N HIS A 128 0.04 -18.16 4.58
CA HIS A 128 -1.00 -18.14 3.55
C HIS A 128 -0.65 -17.10 2.48
N LEU A 129 -0.72 -17.50 1.22
CA LEU A 129 -0.62 -16.64 0.04
C LEU A 129 -1.95 -16.80 -0.69
N ASP A 130 -2.79 -15.77 -0.70
CA ASP A 130 -4.06 -15.76 -1.42
C ASP A 130 -3.95 -14.80 -2.61
N GLY A 131 -4.08 -15.35 -3.82
CA GLY A 131 -3.79 -14.62 -5.06
C GLY A 131 -2.31 -14.22 -5.24
N GLY A 132 -1.92 -13.96 -6.49
CA GLY A 132 -0.60 -13.38 -6.83
C GLY A 132 0.42 -14.34 -7.46
N ILE A 133 1.65 -13.84 -7.63
CA ILE A 133 2.79 -14.54 -8.25
C ILE A 133 3.82 -14.86 -7.17
N VAL A 134 4.27 -16.11 -7.11
CA VAL A 134 5.36 -16.56 -6.24
C VAL A 134 6.66 -16.62 -7.05
N ASP A 135 7.59 -15.72 -6.74
CA ASP A 135 8.96 -15.75 -7.28
C ASP A 135 9.88 -16.49 -6.30
N ALA A 136 9.78 -17.82 -6.30
CA ALA A 136 10.58 -18.69 -5.44
C ALA A 136 11.70 -19.33 -6.24
N ALA A 137 12.89 -19.43 -5.63
CA ALA A 137 14.00 -20.18 -6.19
C ALA A 137 13.64 -21.67 -6.33
N GLU A 138 12.92 -22.25 -5.37
CA GLU A 138 12.48 -23.65 -5.42
C GLU A 138 11.09 -23.77 -4.80
N VAL A 139 10.30 -24.75 -5.24
CA VAL A 139 9.01 -25.08 -4.59
C VAL A 139 9.06 -26.52 -4.11
N HIS A 140 8.74 -26.73 -2.84
CA HIS A 140 8.64 -28.05 -2.21
C HIS A 140 7.22 -28.27 -1.69
N VAL A 141 6.69 -29.48 -1.86
CA VAL A 141 5.45 -29.93 -1.20
C VAL A 141 5.84 -31.00 -0.18
N GLY A 142 5.86 -30.62 1.10
CA GLY A 142 6.53 -31.42 2.13
C GLY A 142 8.03 -31.53 1.84
N ASP A 143 8.58 -32.75 1.88
CA ASP A 143 10.00 -33.00 1.59
C ASP A 143 10.30 -33.23 0.09
N THR A 144 9.31 -33.00 -0.80
CA THR A 144 9.44 -33.28 -2.24
C THR A 144 9.63 -31.99 -3.02
N LEU A 145 10.78 -31.83 -3.67
CA LEU A 145 11.05 -30.78 -4.64
C LEU A 145 10.13 -30.95 -5.86
N VAL A 146 9.34 -29.92 -6.19
CA VAL A 146 8.44 -29.91 -7.35
C VAL A 146 8.84 -28.89 -8.41
N ILE A 147 9.52 -27.80 -8.05
CA ILE A 147 10.13 -26.84 -8.99
C ILE A 147 11.59 -26.58 -8.58
N ASP A 148 12.54 -26.76 -9.48
CA ASP A 148 13.98 -26.57 -9.21
C ASP A 148 14.43 -25.11 -9.27
N SER A 149 15.69 -24.86 -8.88
CA SER A 149 16.38 -23.55 -8.93
C SER A 149 16.47 -22.91 -10.31
N SER A 150 16.08 -23.62 -11.37
CA SER A 150 16.01 -23.11 -12.74
C SER A 150 14.58 -22.84 -13.21
N GLY A 151 13.58 -22.98 -12.32
CA GLY A 151 12.17 -22.75 -12.59
C GLY A 151 11.47 -23.90 -13.32
N PHE A 152 12.08 -25.08 -13.40
CA PHE A 152 11.49 -26.23 -14.09
C PHE A 152 10.83 -27.21 -13.13
N TRP A 153 9.73 -27.83 -13.58
CA TRP A 153 9.10 -28.92 -12.83
C TRP A 153 10.06 -30.10 -12.72
N VAL A 154 10.40 -30.47 -11.48
CA VAL A 154 11.18 -31.66 -11.12
C VAL A 154 10.21 -32.73 -10.63
N GLY A 155 9.80 -33.59 -11.55
CA GLY A 155 8.87 -34.68 -11.27
C GLY A 155 8.52 -35.43 -12.55
N PRO A 156 7.93 -36.64 -12.45
CA PRO A 156 7.26 -37.20 -13.61
C PRO A 156 6.21 -36.19 -14.08
N PRO A 157 6.09 -35.93 -15.39
CA PRO A 157 5.05 -35.04 -15.89
C PRO A 157 3.70 -35.50 -15.31
N PRO A 158 2.84 -34.58 -14.88
CA PRO A 158 1.54 -34.94 -14.35
C PRO A 158 0.84 -35.76 -15.42
N THR A 159 0.55 -37.02 -15.09
CA THR A 159 -0.20 -37.89 -15.98
C THR A 159 -1.63 -37.87 -15.48
N VAL A 160 -2.53 -37.33 -16.30
CA VAL A 160 -3.96 -37.51 -16.08
C VAL A 160 -4.28 -38.89 -16.62
N SER A 161 -4.78 -39.80 -15.78
CA SER A 161 -5.23 -41.09 -16.28
C SER A 161 -6.44 -40.86 -17.18
N TRP A 162 -6.52 -41.53 -18.33
CA TRP A 162 -7.67 -41.43 -19.21
C TRP A 162 -8.99 -41.75 -18.48
N GLY A 163 -8.94 -42.64 -17.48
CA GLY A 163 -10.08 -42.99 -16.64
C GLY A 163 -10.52 -41.92 -15.63
N ASP A 164 -9.69 -40.90 -15.39
CA ASP A 164 -10.03 -39.78 -14.50
C ASP A 164 -10.83 -38.69 -15.24
N ILE A 165 -10.92 -38.77 -16.57
CA ILE A 165 -11.75 -37.90 -17.40
C ILE A 165 -13.21 -38.37 -17.26
N VAL A 166 -14.03 -37.60 -16.55
CA VAL A 166 -15.47 -37.82 -16.43
C VAL A 166 -16.22 -37.04 -17.51
N GLY A 167 -17.40 -37.53 -17.93
CA GLY A 167 -18.19 -36.88 -18.98
C GLY A 167 -17.70 -37.17 -20.40
N VAL A 168 -16.82 -38.15 -20.58
CA VAL A 168 -16.47 -38.68 -21.91
C VAL A 168 -17.75 -39.25 -22.55
N PRO A 169 -18.19 -38.74 -23.71
CA PRO A 169 -19.30 -39.32 -24.45
C PRO A 169 -19.11 -40.82 -24.67
N ASN A 170 -20.19 -41.60 -24.61
CA ASN A 170 -20.13 -43.07 -24.62
C ASN A 170 -19.41 -43.65 -25.86
N ASP A 171 -19.33 -42.93 -26.97
CA ASP A 171 -18.59 -43.38 -28.15
C ASP A 171 -17.07 -43.33 -27.93
N LEU A 172 -16.53 -42.27 -27.32
CA LEU A 172 -15.10 -42.07 -27.09
C LEU A 172 -14.47 -42.92 -25.97
N SER A 173 -15.19 -43.92 -25.46
CA SER A 173 -14.83 -44.64 -24.22
C SER A 173 -14.17 -46.01 -24.41
N ASP A 174 -14.22 -46.61 -25.61
CA ASP A 174 -13.69 -47.97 -25.85
C ASP A 174 -12.45 -48.04 -26.77
N GLY A 175 -12.10 -46.92 -27.43
CA GLY A 175 -10.85 -46.78 -28.18
C GLY A 175 -10.76 -47.65 -29.44
N ASP A 176 -11.89 -48.10 -30.01
CA ASP A 176 -11.93 -48.59 -31.39
C ASP A 176 -12.51 -47.53 -32.35
N ALA A 177 -13.03 -47.91 -33.52
CA ALA A 177 -13.15 -47.02 -34.68
C ALA A 177 -14.26 -45.97 -34.54
N ASP A 178 -14.00 -44.92 -33.76
CA ASP A 178 -14.80 -43.71 -33.63
C ASP A 178 -14.80 -42.93 -34.94
N SER A 179 -15.67 -43.32 -35.87
CA SER A 179 -15.95 -42.49 -37.02
C SER A 179 -16.96 -41.43 -36.62
N LEU A 180 -16.55 -40.16 -36.70
CA LEU A 180 -17.40 -38.97 -36.72
C LEU A 180 -18.33 -38.92 -37.96
N ALA A 181 -18.75 -40.08 -38.46
CA ALA A 181 -19.36 -40.27 -39.78
C ALA A 181 -20.74 -39.61 -39.93
N SER A 182 -21.38 -39.18 -38.84
CA SER A 182 -22.62 -38.40 -38.88
C SER A 182 -22.40 -36.88 -38.87
N LEU A 183 -21.18 -36.39 -38.61
CA LEU A 183 -20.85 -34.97 -38.66
C LEU A 183 -19.86 -34.66 -39.78
N SER A 184 -20.37 -34.15 -40.89
CA SER A 184 -19.57 -33.63 -42.00
C SER A 184 -19.36 -32.12 -41.85
N CYS A 185 -18.24 -31.74 -41.24
CA CYS A 185 -17.84 -30.33 -41.20
C CYS A 185 -17.33 -29.88 -42.57
N THR A 186 -17.57 -28.62 -42.95
CA THR A 186 -17.00 -28.08 -44.18
C THR A 186 -15.49 -27.91 -44.04
N ASP A 187 -14.76 -27.81 -45.16
CA ASP A 187 -13.31 -27.56 -45.14
C ASP A 187 -13.00 -26.30 -44.32
N GLY A 188 -12.07 -26.42 -43.38
CA GLY A 188 -11.74 -25.37 -42.42
C GLY A 188 -12.68 -25.26 -41.20
N GLN A 189 -13.59 -26.20 -40.96
CA GLN A 189 -14.32 -26.33 -39.68
C GLN A 189 -13.71 -27.43 -38.79
N ALA A 190 -13.62 -27.19 -37.48
CA ALA A 190 -13.28 -28.19 -36.47
C ALA A 190 -14.54 -28.62 -35.71
N LEU A 191 -14.52 -29.84 -35.18
CA LEU A 191 -15.56 -30.29 -34.26
C LEU A 191 -15.33 -29.68 -32.89
N GLN A 192 -16.38 -29.10 -32.32
CA GLN A 192 -16.37 -28.50 -31.00
C GLN A 192 -17.64 -28.92 -30.24
N TRP A 193 -17.49 -29.14 -28.93
CA TRP A 193 -18.62 -29.42 -28.05
C TRP A 193 -19.41 -28.13 -27.82
N ASN A 194 -20.72 -28.15 -28.13
CA ASN A 194 -21.62 -27.02 -27.86
C ASN A 194 -22.32 -27.23 -26.51
N HIS A 195 -22.04 -26.35 -25.54
CA HIS A 195 -22.62 -26.42 -24.20
C HIS A 195 -24.12 -26.07 -24.17
N ALA A 196 -24.56 -25.09 -24.96
CA ALA A 196 -25.96 -24.68 -25.03
C ALA A 196 -26.88 -25.80 -25.56
N THR A 197 -26.39 -26.65 -26.47
CA THR A 197 -27.17 -27.77 -27.02
C THR A 197 -26.74 -29.14 -26.50
N SER A 198 -25.72 -29.21 -25.66
CA SER A 198 -25.14 -30.46 -25.12
C SER A 198 -24.83 -31.50 -26.21
N SER A 199 -24.21 -31.06 -27.31
CA SER A 199 -23.93 -31.91 -28.48
C SER A 199 -22.67 -31.47 -29.24
N TRP A 200 -21.96 -32.41 -29.88
CA TRP A 200 -20.90 -32.08 -30.84
C TRP A 200 -21.47 -31.37 -32.08
N ALA A 201 -20.85 -30.27 -32.49
CA ALA A 201 -21.21 -29.50 -33.68
C ALA A 201 -19.97 -29.09 -34.47
N CYS A 202 -20.14 -28.86 -35.77
CA CYS A 202 -19.08 -28.31 -36.63
C CYS A 202 -18.97 -26.80 -36.39
N HIS A 203 -17.75 -26.34 -36.16
CA HIS A 203 -17.45 -24.96 -35.83
C HIS A 203 -16.27 -24.44 -36.65
N THR A 204 -16.32 -23.18 -37.04
CA THR A 204 -15.17 -22.57 -37.70
C THR A 204 -14.12 -22.30 -36.61
N PRO A 205 -12.88 -22.84 -36.68
CA PRO A 205 -11.81 -22.56 -35.74
C PRO A 205 -11.63 -21.05 -35.63
N GLY A 206 -11.74 -20.52 -34.41
CA GLY A 206 -11.69 -19.09 -34.14
C GLY A 206 -13.05 -18.39 -34.07
N TYR A 207 -14.17 -19.09 -34.22
CA TYR A 207 -15.45 -18.60 -33.68
C TYR A 207 -15.54 -19.07 -32.24
N PHE A 208 -15.43 -18.11 -31.32
CA PHE A 208 -15.73 -18.33 -29.93
C PHE A 208 -17.05 -17.59 -29.69
N PRO A 209 -18.14 -18.31 -29.36
CA PRO A 209 -19.39 -17.64 -29.03
C PRO A 209 -19.14 -16.73 -27.82
N ASP A 210 -19.72 -15.55 -27.92
CA ASP A 210 -19.87 -14.56 -26.87
C ASP A 210 -21.38 -14.34 -26.83
N SER A 211 -22.03 -15.07 -25.93
CA SER A 211 -23.47 -15.28 -25.92
C SER A 211 -24.23 -14.05 -25.40
N ASP A 212 -23.58 -13.19 -24.61
CA ASP A 212 -24.18 -11.99 -24.02
C ASP A 212 -23.58 -10.67 -24.54
N GLY A 213 -22.50 -10.74 -25.32
CA GLY A 213 -21.90 -9.64 -26.06
C GLY A 213 -20.97 -8.75 -25.24
N ASP A 214 -20.38 -9.28 -24.17
CA ASP A 214 -19.55 -8.53 -23.24
C ASP A 214 -18.06 -8.46 -23.64
N GLY A 215 -17.68 -9.21 -24.67
CA GLY A 215 -16.32 -9.27 -25.20
C GLY A 215 -15.44 -10.37 -24.60
N VAL A 216 -15.97 -11.14 -23.65
CA VAL A 216 -15.41 -12.40 -23.14
C VAL A 216 -16.10 -13.56 -23.84
N VAL A 217 -15.33 -14.60 -24.12
CA VAL A 217 -15.87 -15.77 -24.83
C VAL A 217 -16.48 -16.75 -23.83
N ASP A 218 -17.57 -17.44 -24.19
CA ASP A 218 -18.33 -18.34 -23.31
C ASP A 218 -17.47 -19.41 -22.60
N SER A 219 -16.32 -19.78 -23.17
CA SER A 219 -15.41 -20.77 -22.58
C SER A 219 -14.54 -20.24 -21.43
N VAL A 220 -14.48 -18.93 -21.31
CA VAL A 220 -13.67 -18.19 -20.33
C VAL A 220 -14.57 -17.36 -19.41
N ASP A 221 -15.74 -16.95 -19.91
CA ASP A 221 -16.75 -16.26 -19.13
C ASP A 221 -17.34 -17.15 -18.03
N CYS A 222 -17.38 -16.60 -16.82
CA CYS A 222 -17.94 -17.20 -15.63
C CYS A 222 -19.47 -17.21 -15.65
N GLU A 223 -20.11 -16.25 -16.36
CA GLU A 223 -21.55 -16.26 -16.58
C GLU A 223 -21.91 -15.90 -18.03
N PRO A 224 -21.81 -16.88 -18.95
CA PRO A 224 -21.96 -16.69 -20.41
C PRO A 224 -23.31 -16.15 -20.92
N ALA A 225 -24.24 -15.82 -20.05
CA ALA A 225 -25.55 -15.29 -20.40
C ALA A 225 -25.82 -13.91 -19.78
N ASN A 226 -24.86 -13.34 -19.06
CA ASN A 226 -25.00 -12.07 -18.36
C ASN A 226 -23.79 -11.16 -18.56
N ASN A 227 -23.93 -10.21 -19.49
CA ASN A 227 -22.88 -9.26 -19.84
C ASN A 227 -22.51 -8.23 -18.75
N GLN A 228 -23.05 -8.38 -17.55
CA GLN A 228 -22.67 -7.62 -16.35
C GLN A 228 -21.73 -8.42 -15.43
N ILE A 229 -21.39 -9.66 -15.78
CA ILE A 229 -20.57 -10.56 -14.96
C ILE A 229 -19.52 -11.21 -15.87
N SER A 230 -18.28 -10.73 -15.81
CA SER A 230 -17.13 -11.36 -16.44
C SER A 230 -15.81 -10.77 -15.96
N GLN A 231 -14.69 -11.42 -16.31
CA GLN A 231 -13.32 -10.99 -15.97
C GLN A 231 -12.93 -9.56 -16.42
N LEU A 232 -13.73 -8.95 -17.30
CA LEU A 232 -13.50 -7.59 -17.78
C LEU A 232 -14.41 -6.56 -17.13
N GLN A 233 -15.43 -7.00 -16.39
CA GLN A 233 -16.34 -6.09 -15.70
C GLN A 233 -15.68 -5.53 -14.44
N PRO A 234 -15.97 -4.26 -14.09
CA PRO A 234 -15.63 -3.73 -12.78
C PRO A 234 -16.51 -4.36 -11.71
N GLU A 235 -15.98 -4.48 -10.50
CA GLU A 235 -16.75 -4.95 -9.35
C GLU A 235 -17.72 -3.87 -8.84
N LEU A 236 -18.90 -4.29 -8.40
CA LEU A 236 -19.91 -3.44 -7.77
C LEU A 236 -20.32 -4.01 -6.41
N CYS A 237 -20.81 -3.14 -5.53
CA CYS A 237 -21.33 -3.51 -4.22
C CYS A 237 -22.78 -4.02 -4.32
N ASP A 238 -23.02 -5.09 -5.08
CA ASP A 238 -24.35 -5.67 -5.35
C ASP A 238 -24.54 -7.12 -4.88
N SER A 239 -23.57 -7.64 -4.11
CA SER A 239 -23.50 -9.02 -3.60
C SER A 239 -23.35 -10.10 -4.67
N ILE A 240 -22.85 -9.70 -5.84
CA ILE A 240 -22.38 -10.57 -6.92
C ILE A 240 -20.86 -10.40 -7.00
N ASP A 241 -20.19 -11.35 -7.65
CA ASP A 241 -18.80 -11.21 -8.08
C ASP A 241 -18.86 -10.84 -9.57
N ASN A 242 -18.94 -9.53 -9.88
CA ASN A 242 -19.10 -9.07 -11.26
C ASN A 242 -17.84 -9.32 -12.09
N ASN A 243 -16.66 -9.26 -11.46
CA ASN A 243 -15.39 -9.39 -12.16
C ASN A 243 -14.84 -10.83 -12.16
N CYS A 244 -15.53 -11.77 -11.51
CA CYS A 244 -15.22 -13.19 -11.45
C CYS A 244 -13.81 -13.51 -10.94
N ASN A 245 -13.31 -12.72 -10.00
CA ASN A 245 -12.02 -12.95 -9.35
C ASN A 245 -12.12 -13.86 -8.11
N GLY A 246 -13.34 -14.26 -7.71
CA GLY A 246 -13.62 -15.09 -6.57
C GLY A 246 -13.93 -14.33 -5.27
N LEU A 247 -13.95 -12.99 -5.31
CA LEU A 247 -14.24 -12.11 -4.20
C LEU A 247 -15.53 -11.32 -4.49
N VAL A 248 -16.48 -11.42 -3.57
CA VAL A 248 -17.75 -10.68 -3.65
C VAL A 248 -17.61 -9.37 -2.89
N ASP A 249 -18.07 -8.26 -3.46
CA ASP A 249 -18.16 -6.93 -2.81
C ASP A 249 -16.86 -6.46 -2.15
N GLU A 250 -15.75 -6.56 -2.87
CA GLU A 250 -14.41 -6.20 -2.37
C GLU A 250 -14.17 -4.68 -2.31
N SER A 251 -13.12 -4.24 -1.60
CA SER A 251 -12.82 -2.81 -1.42
C SER A 251 -12.39 -2.08 -2.71
N THR A 252 -12.14 -2.81 -3.80
CA THR A 252 -11.85 -2.26 -5.13
C THR A 252 -13.10 -2.08 -5.99
N ALA A 253 -14.29 -2.42 -5.50
CA ALA A 253 -15.55 -2.13 -6.17
C ALA A 253 -15.69 -0.63 -6.47
N VAL A 254 -16.26 -0.32 -7.63
CA VAL A 254 -16.30 1.05 -8.16
C VAL A 254 -17.18 1.95 -7.32
N ASP A 255 -18.21 1.40 -6.69
CA ASP A 255 -19.16 2.07 -5.81
C ASP A 255 -18.94 1.77 -4.32
N ALA A 256 -17.76 1.22 -3.95
CA ALA A 256 -17.39 1.08 -2.55
C ALA A 256 -17.33 2.44 -1.84
N ALA A 257 -17.95 2.52 -0.66
CA ALA A 257 -17.99 3.74 0.12
C ALA A 257 -16.73 3.90 0.97
N THR A 258 -16.35 5.16 1.23
CA THR A 258 -15.37 5.50 2.27
C THR A 258 -16.09 5.54 3.62
N TRP A 259 -15.44 4.95 4.61
CA TRP A 259 -15.88 4.90 6.00
C TRP A 259 -14.79 5.50 6.89
N TYR A 260 -15.21 6.26 7.90
CA TYR A 260 -14.35 7.02 8.81
C TYR A 260 -14.37 6.39 10.20
N GLY A 261 -13.21 6.23 10.81
CA GLY A 261 -13.04 5.72 12.17
C GLY A 261 -12.74 6.86 13.14
N ASP A 262 -12.97 6.59 14.41
CA ASP A 262 -12.69 7.48 15.54
C ASP A 262 -11.19 7.42 15.88
N GLY A 263 -10.50 8.55 15.74
CA GLY A 263 -9.04 8.68 15.80
C GLY A 263 -8.47 8.76 17.21
N ASP A 264 -9.14 9.49 18.10
CA ASP A 264 -8.69 9.83 19.45
C ASP A 264 -9.63 9.31 20.56
N GLY A 265 -10.79 8.77 20.20
CA GLY A 265 -11.72 8.09 21.10
C GLY A 265 -12.82 8.96 21.68
N ASP A 266 -13.11 10.12 21.10
CA ASP A 266 -14.18 11.04 21.54
C ASP A 266 -15.58 10.67 21.01
N GLY A 267 -15.64 9.79 20.01
CA GLY A 267 -16.86 9.33 19.35
C GLY A 267 -17.22 10.09 18.06
N GLY A 268 -16.47 11.13 17.71
CA GLY A 268 -16.35 11.68 16.36
C GLY A 268 -15.59 10.71 15.46
N ALA A 269 -15.86 10.76 14.16
CA ALA A 269 -15.10 10.00 13.18
C ALA A 269 -14.63 10.94 12.10
N GLY A 270 -13.41 10.76 11.62
CA GLY A 270 -12.81 11.69 10.69
C GLY A 270 -11.79 11.08 9.73
N PRO A 271 -11.09 11.94 8.96
CA PRO A 271 -10.26 11.52 7.83
C PRO A 271 -8.92 10.84 8.20
N LEU A 272 -8.52 10.78 9.47
CA LEU A 272 -7.25 10.16 9.88
C LEU A 272 -7.30 8.64 9.81
N ILE A 273 -8.45 8.04 10.14
CA ILE A 273 -8.66 6.60 10.08
C ILE A 273 -9.73 6.30 9.02
N VAL A 274 -9.31 5.93 7.81
CA VAL A 274 -10.23 5.64 6.70
C VAL A 274 -10.19 4.18 6.25
N ARG A 275 -11.33 3.66 5.83
CA ARG A 275 -11.47 2.36 5.15
C ARG A 275 -12.41 2.49 3.96
N ILE A 276 -12.09 1.80 2.87
CA ILE A 276 -13.00 1.66 1.73
C ILE A 276 -13.62 0.27 1.79
N ALA A 277 -14.95 0.20 1.76
CA ALA A 277 -15.68 -1.07 1.82
C ALA A 277 -17.12 -0.90 1.29
N CYS A 278 -17.69 -1.97 0.75
CA CYS A 278 -19.09 -2.00 0.34
C CYS A 278 -20.07 -1.92 1.52
N ASN A 279 -19.71 -2.54 2.64
CA ASN A 279 -20.50 -2.54 3.87
C ASN A 279 -19.75 -1.81 4.99
N GLN A 280 -20.50 -1.15 5.88
CA GLN A 280 -19.96 -0.46 7.06
C GLN A 280 -19.09 -1.40 7.90
N PRO A 281 -17.78 -1.13 8.04
CA PRO A 281 -16.93 -1.88 8.96
C PRO A 281 -17.31 -1.58 10.42
N ASP A 282 -17.09 -2.54 11.31
CA ASP A 282 -17.30 -2.34 12.75
C ASP A 282 -16.41 -1.20 13.28
N GLY A 283 -17.02 -0.22 13.95
CA GLY A 283 -16.33 0.95 14.49
C GLY A 283 -16.04 2.07 13.49
N PHE A 284 -16.66 2.03 12.30
CA PHE A 284 -16.55 3.08 11.29
C PHE A 284 -17.93 3.70 10.96
N TYR A 285 -17.96 4.92 10.43
CA TYR A 285 -19.15 5.71 10.13
C TYR A 285 -19.09 6.32 8.73
N SER A 286 -20.23 6.69 8.15
CA SER A 286 -20.32 7.16 6.75
C SER A 286 -19.96 8.63 6.57
N GLU A 287 -19.95 9.40 7.65
CA GLU A 287 -19.67 10.84 7.64
C GLU A 287 -18.41 11.12 8.46
N ALA A 288 -17.65 12.12 8.03
CA ALA A 288 -16.53 12.68 8.79
C ALA A 288 -17.05 13.88 9.59
N THR A 289 -17.35 13.67 10.86
CA THR A 289 -17.89 14.68 11.79
C THR A 289 -16.84 15.24 12.74
N ASP A 290 -15.60 14.77 12.61
CA ASP A 290 -14.44 15.17 13.39
C ASP A 290 -13.51 16.00 12.50
N CYS A 291 -13.14 17.19 12.99
CA CYS A 291 -12.30 18.14 12.28
C CYS A 291 -10.82 18.06 12.70
N ASP A 292 -10.51 17.41 13.83
CA ASP A 292 -9.15 17.08 14.27
C ASP A 292 -9.12 15.73 15.01
N ASP A 293 -9.02 14.63 14.26
CA ASP A 293 -8.92 13.24 14.77
C ASP A 293 -7.73 12.92 15.69
N SER A 294 -6.94 13.94 16.07
CA SER A 294 -5.87 13.80 17.05
C SER A 294 -6.17 14.48 18.38
N ASP A 295 -7.31 15.18 18.48
CA ASP A 295 -7.74 15.97 19.62
C ASP A 295 -9.17 15.60 20.07
N PRO A 296 -9.32 14.88 21.19
CA PRO A 296 -10.62 14.37 21.64
C PRO A 296 -11.60 15.45 22.15
N ASP A 297 -11.19 16.71 22.13
CA ASP A 297 -12.03 17.86 22.41
C ASP A 297 -12.60 18.50 21.12
N SER A 298 -12.29 17.98 19.93
CA SER A 298 -12.58 18.61 18.62
C SER A 298 -13.47 17.77 17.68
N PHE A 299 -14.79 17.77 17.90
CA PHE A 299 -15.78 17.00 17.12
C PHE A 299 -17.17 17.66 17.05
N ASP A 300 -17.98 17.31 16.04
CA ASP A 300 -19.34 17.87 15.85
C ASP A 300 -20.19 17.78 17.13
N GLY A 301 -20.56 18.95 17.67
CA GLY A 301 -21.36 19.07 18.89
C GLY A 301 -20.58 19.02 20.20
N ALA A 302 -19.25 19.08 20.17
CA ALA A 302 -18.45 19.40 21.34
C ALA A 302 -18.77 20.83 21.84
N SER A 303 -18.20 21.19 23.00
CA SER A 303 -18.29 22.56 23.49
C SER A 303 -17.01 23.29 23.10
N GLU A 304 -17.15 24.48 22.55
CA GLU A 304 -16.01 25.39 22.34
C GLU A 304 -15.20 25.54 23.63
N LEU A 305 -13.88 25.42 23.48
CA LEU A 305 -12.88 25.72 24.48
C LEU A 305 -12.14 26.99 24.08
N CYS A 306 -11.59 27.66 25.10
CA CYS A 306 -10.81 28.86 24.92
C CYS A 306 -9.35 28.49 24.64
N ASP A 307 -9.10 27.89 23.47
CA ASP A 307 -7.80 27.35 23.07
C ASP A 307 -7.43 27.66 21.60
N GLY A 308 -8.26 28.42 20.90
CA GLY A 308 -8.05 28.75 19.49
C GLY A 308 -8.44 27.67 18.48
N ALA A 309 -8.99 26.53 18.93
CA ALA A 309 -9.50 25.47 18.08
C ALA A 309 -11.00 25.65 17.78
N ASP A 310 -11.46 25.04 16.69
CA ASP A 310 -12.88 24.91 16.32
C ASP A 310 -13.35 23.57 16.90
N ASN A 311 -13.66 23.56 18.20
CA ASN A 311 -13.91 22.32 18.92
C ASN A 311 -15.22 21.67 18.49
N ASP A 312 -16.24 22.45 18.13
CA ASP A 312 -17.53 21.93 17.69
C ASP A 312 -17.63 21.67 16.17
N CYS A 313 -16.52 21.90 15.44
CA CYS A 313 -16.37 21.70 14.00
C CYS A 313 -17.40 22.44 13.13
N ASN A 314 -17.92 23.58 13.60
CA ASN A 314 -18.86 24.40 12.83
C ASN A 314 -18.18 25.30 11.79
N GLY A 315 -16.84 25.31 11.76
CA GLY A 315 -16.00 26.09 10.88
C GLY A 315 -15.51 27.40 11.51
N LEU A 316 -15.72 27.61 12.81
CA LEU A 316 -15.35 28.81 13.55
C LEU A 316 -14.92 28.42 14.97
N ALA A 317 -13.80 28.99 15.44
CA ALA A 317 -13.45 29.01 16.86
C ALA A 317 -14.23 30.17 17.52
N ASP A 318 -15.41 29.87 18.07
CA ASP A 318 -16.44 30.86 18.43
C ASP A 318 -16.96 30.74 19.88
N PHE A 319 -16.05 30.37 20.79
CA PHE A 319 -16.31 30.36 22.22
C PHE A 319 -17.02 31.63 22.72
N THR A 320 -18.14 31.43 23.42
CA THR A 320 -18.93 32.56 23.91
C THR A 320 -18.65 32.85 25.39
N THR A 321 -18.16 34.06 25.69
CA THR A 321 -18.09 34.58 27.05
C THR A 321 -19.41 35.24 27.45
N THR A 322 -19.70 35.32 28.75
CA THR A 322 -20.85 36.09 29.27
C THR A 322 -20.61 37.59 29.35
N GLU A 323 -19.40 38.07 29.10
CA GLU A 323 -18.96 39.45 29.39
C GLU A 323 -19.31 40.42 28.25
N GLY A 324 -19.55 39.93 27.02
CA GLY A 324 -20.07 40.72 25.90
C GLY A 324 -19.04 41.64 25.25
N ASP A 325 -17.76 41.28 25.35
CA ASP A 325 -16.58 41.89 24.75
C ASP A 325 -16.35 41.51 23.28
N GLY A 326 -16.56 40.25 22.90
CA GLY A 326 -16.23 39.84 21.52
C GLY A 326 -16.56 38.40 21.20
N GLY A 327 -16.53 37.51 22.19
CA GLY A 327 -17.08 36.16 22.14
C GLY A 327 -16.49 35.29 21.04
N GLY A 328 -15.18 35.36 20.82
CA GLY A 328 -14.47 34.43 19.94
C GLY A 328 -13.05 34.17 20.37
N GLU A 329 -12.34 33.34 19.60
CA GLU A 329 -10.98 32.90 19.89
C GLU A 329 -9.94 33.64 19.04
N THR A 330 -10.09 34.96 18.90
CA THR A 330 -9.17 35.79 18.10
C THR A 330 -8.31 36.68 19.00
N ASP A 331 -7.06 36.90 18.57
CA ASP A 331 -6.13 37.90 19.12
C ASP A 331 -6.23 39.17 18.24
N LEU A 332 -7.05 40.15 18.66
CA LEU A 332 -7.32 41.33 17.83
C LEU A 332 -6.20 42.38 17.91
N ASP A 333 -5.45 42.44 19.00
CA ASP A 333 -4.43 43.45 19.22
C ASP A 333 -2.98 42.96 19.04
N GLY A 334 -2.80 41.65 18.87
CA GLY A 334 -1.58 40.99 18.44
C GLY A 334 -0.59 40.69 19.58
N ASP A 335 -1.04 40.60 20.82
CA ASP A 335 -0.19 40.34 21.97
C ASP A 335 -0.07 38.85 22.34
N GLY A 336 -0.87 38.01 21.69
CA GLY A 336 -0.87 36.55 21.80
C GLY A 336 -1.86 36.00 22.82
N ALA A 337 -2.68 36.83 23.48
CA ALA A 337 -3.84 36.38 24.23
C ALA A 337 -5.06 36.26 23.31
N LEU A 338 -5.94 35.29 23.61
CA LEU A 338 -7.23 35.14 22.93
C LEU A 338 -8.27 35.99 23.67
N ASP A 339 -9.22 36.61 22.98
CA ASP A 339 -10.30 37.43 23.56
C ASP A 339 -11.00 36.75 24.75
N CYS A 340 -11.19 35.44 24.69
CA CYS A 340 -11.80 34.65 25.76
C CYS A 340 -10.97 34.59 27.08
N GLU A 341 -9.65 34.79 27.02
CA GLU A 341 -8.77 34.95 28.19
C GLU A 341 -8.42 36.41 28.47
N ASP A 342 -8.55 37.30 27.48
CA ASP A 342 -8.15 38.70 27.56
C ASP A 342 -9.27 39.63 28.04
N CYS A 343 -9.09 40.25 29.21
CA CYS A 343 -10.04 41.24 29.72
C CYS A 343 -10.25 42.47 28.82
N ASN A 344 -9.36 42.74 27.84
CA ASN A 344 -9.57 43.73 26.79
C ASN A 344 -8.70 43.45 25.55
N ASP A 345 -9.22 42.63 24.63
CA ASP A 345 -8.61 42.25 23.34
C ASP A 345 -8.41 43.41 22.33
N SER A 346 -8.60 44.66 22.75
CA SER A 346 -8.33 45.84 21.92
C SER A 346 -7.13 46.67 22.40
N ASP A 347 -6.49 46.29 23.51
CA ASP A 347 -5.34 46.97 24.10
C ASP A 347 -4.25 45.98 24.55
N PRO A 348 -3.12 45.88 23.81
CA PRO A 348 -2.08 44.85 24.00
C PRO A 348 -1.24 45.06 25.28
N ALA A 349 -1.70 45.95 26.16
CA ALA A 349 -1.14 46.23 27.47
C ALA A 349 -2.00 45.65 28.62
N ILE A 350 -3.19 45.14 28.33
CA ILE A 350 -4.11 44.49 29.25
C ILE A 350 -4.21 43.05 28.77
N LEU A 351 -3.57 42.10 29.47
CA LEU A 351 -3.49 40.71 29.06
C LEU A 351 -3.36 39.79 30.28
N PRO A 352 -3.63 38.47 30.13
CA PRO A 352 -3.51 37.51 31.21
C PRO A 352 -2.14 37.54 31.88
N ASN A 353 -2.12 37.66 33.21
CA ASN A 353 -0.88 37.71 34.02
C ASN A 353 -0.05 39.00 33.89
N ALA A 354 -0.59 40.06 33.26
CA ALA A 354 0.02 41.38 33.34
C ALA A 354 0.00 41.91 34.78
N SER A 355 1.04 42.66 35.16
CA SER A 355 1.19 43.17 36.54
C SER A 355 0.14 44.21 36.96
N ASN A 356 -0.83 44.52 36.11
CA ASN A 356 -1.84 45.55 36.32
C ASN A 356 -3.21 45.18 35.69
N GLU A 357 -3.60 43.92 35.81
CA GLU A 357 -4.89 43.40 35.36
C GLU A 357 -6.02 43.97 36.25
N ILE A 358 -6.86 44.85 35.68
CA ILE A 358 -8.13 45.28 36.27
C ILE A 358 -9.17 45.13 35.17
N CYS A 359 -9.93 44.04 35.23
CA CYS A 359 -11.15 43.86 34.46
C CYS A 359 -12.22 44.75 35.13
N ASP A 360 -12.66 45.81 34.46
CA ASP A 360 -13.66 46.79 34.95
C ASP A 360 -15.08 46.25 34.80
#